data_AF-A0A661RM76-F1
#
_entry.id   AF-A0A661RM76-F1
#
_cell.length_a   1.000
_cell.length_b   1.000
_cell.length_c   1.000
_cell.angle_alpha   90.00
_cell.angle_beta   90.00
_cell.angle_gamma   90.00
#
_symmetry.space_group_name_H-M   'P 1'
#
loop_
_entity.id
_entity.type
_entity.pdbx_description
1 polymer ?
#
loop_
_entity_poly.entity_id
_entity_poly.type
_entity_poly.pdbx_seq_one_letter_code
_entity_poly.pdbx_strand_id
1 'polypeptide(L)'
;MLEPCARQILPNLKDFIKFWKDRGPFKYALTSNEYPPILLEPEEWIFGNDIHLLLKELMQFDQKKMAFVESPFNPKNKNILRPDDLSPWKISHFPEQWNRVVCDAFVPEGHLTCSVMNAARILEKSDRSTDSQKEPPGKQNVEKAFFNLLEAHLEKMGYLLLTPLGNSKYASTKDYLLEWEADEGEASLL
;
A
#
# COMPACT_ATOMS: atom_id res chain seq x y z
N MET A 1 -0.10 21.07 6.56
CA MET A 1 -1.12 20.28 5.84
C MET A 1 -0.36 19.27 5.01
N LEU A 2 -0.71 17.98 5.07
CA LEU A 2 -0.06 16.97 4.21
C LEU A 2 -0.49 17.24 2.77
N GLU A 3 0.47 17.20 1.83
CA GLU A 3 0.15 17.36 0.42
C GLU A 3 -0.59 16.11 -0.09
N PRO A 4 -1.71 16.29 -0.82
CA PRO A 4 -2.45 15.16 -1.37
C PRO A 4 -1.61 14.43 -2.43
N CYS A 5 -1.82 13.13 -2.57
CA CYS A 5 -1.20 12.34 -3.62
C CYS A 5 -1.74 12.77 -5.00
N ALA A 6 -0.91 12.65 -6.04
CA ALA A 6 -1.30 12.89 -7.42
C ALA A 6 -1.44 11.56 -8.15
N ARG A 7 -2.63 11.27 -8.66
CA ARG A 7 -2.95 10.08 -9.46
C ARG A 7 -3.11 10.49 -10.91
N GLN A 8 -2.36 9.88 -11.82
CA GLN A 8 -2.26 10.32 -13.22
C GLN A 8 -1.97 9.15 -14.16
N ILE A 9 -2.69 9.09 -15.28
CA ILE A 9 -2.35 8.21 -16.40
C ILE A 9 -1.31 8.90 -17.26
N LEU A 10 -0.16 8.24 -17.46
CA LEU A 10 0.99 8.74 -18.19
C LEU A 10 1.37 7.68 -19.23
N PRO A 11 0.80 7.74 -20.44
CA PRO A 11 0.85 6.65 -21.41
C PRO A 11 2.22 6.46 -22.06
N ASN A 12 3.07 7.47 -22.01
CA ASN A 12 4.40 7.43 -22.61
C ASN A 12 5.42 8.19 -21.76
N LEU A 13 6.69 7.93 -22.06
CA LEU A 13 7.83 8.54 -21.41
C LEU A 13 7.78 10.08 -21.44
N LYS A 14 7.37 10.66 -22.57
CA LYS A 14 7.30 12.11 -22.77
C LYS A 14 6.29 12.77 -21.83
N ASP A 15 5.13 12.14 -21.65
CA ASP A 15 4.08 12.59 -20.74
C ASP A 15 4.55 12.49 -19.28
N PHE A 16 5.24 11.41 -18.92
CA PHE A 16 5.85 11.28 -17.60
C PHE A 16 6.86 12.40 -17.34
N ILE A 17 7.81 12.62 -18.26
CA ILE A 17 8.85 13.65 -18.09
C ILE A 17 8.22 15.04 -17.96
N LYS A 18 7.20 15.34 -18.75
CA LYS A 18 6.47 16.61 -18.68
C LYS A 18 5.80 16.78 -17.31
N PHE A 19 5.04 15.77 -16.88
CA PHE A 19 4.37 15.78 -15.58
C PHE A 19 5.38 15.95 -14.42
N TRP A 20 6.49 15.20 -14.46
CA TRP A 20 7.51 15.22 -13.41
C TRP A 20 8.19 16.58 -13.29
N LYS A 21 8.41 17.28 -14.41
CA LYS A 21 8.94 18.66 -14.42
C LYS A 21 7.93 19.68 -13.88
N ASP A 22 6.65 19.50 -14.20
CA ASP A 22 5.61 20.48 -13.89
C ASP A 22 5.10 20.36 -12.44
N ARG A 23 5.03 19.14 -11.90
CA ARG A 23 4.43 18.86 -10.58
C ARG A 23 5.34 18.14 -9.59
N GLY A 24 6.40 17.51 -10.06
CA GLY A 24 7.38 16.84 -9.21
C GLY A 24 8.45 17.80 -8.67
N PRO A 25 9.53 17.26 -8.07
CA PRO A 25 9.77 15.83 -7.79
C PRO A 25 9.04 15.34 -6.53
N PHE A 26 8.58 14.09 -6.55
CA PHE A 26 7.92 13.43 -5.42
C PHE A 26 8.86 12.50 -4.66
N LYS A 27 8.62 12.30 -3.36
CA LYS A 27 9.39 11.34 -2.56
C LYS A 27 9.17 9.89 -3.02
N TYR A 28 7.95 9.56 -3.40
CA TYR A 28 7.53 8.23 -3.81
C TYR A 28 6.75 8.30 -5.12
N ALA A 29 6.94 7.30 -5.97
CA ALA A 29 6.13 7.06 -7.17
C ALA A 29 5.77 5.58 -7.24
N LEU A 30 4.51 5.27 -7.49
CA LEU A 30 3.97 3.92 -7.56
C LEU A 30 3.30 3.71 -8.91
N THR A 31 3.60 2.59 -9.54
CA THR A 31 2.93 2.11 -10.76
C THR A 31 2.73 0.60 -10.68
N SER A 32 2.10 0.00 -11.67
CA SER A 32 1.99 -1.45 -11.76
C SER A 32 3.25 -2.06 -12.42
N ASN A 33 3.63 -3.25 -11.96
CA ASN A 33 4.70 -4.07 -12.56
C ASN A 33 4.13 -5.31 -13.29
N GLU A 34 2.81 -5.49 -13.26
CA GLU A 34 2.17 -6.68 -13.82
C GLU A 34 0.96 -6.30 -14.68
N TYR A 35 0.69 -7.11 -15.69
CA TYR A 35 -0.50 -6.99 -16.52
C TYR A 35 -1.45 -8.19 -16.30
N PRO A 36 -2.76 -7.97 -16.05
CA PRO A 36 -3.42 -6.67 -15.92
C PRO A 36 -3.18 -6.01 -14.54
N PRO A 37 -3.07 -4.68 -14.48
CA PRO A 37 -2.87 -3.96 -13.23
C PRO A 37 -4.04 -4.19 -12.26
N ILE A 38 -3.73 -4.23 -10.95
CA ILE A 38 -4.70 -4.40 -9.88
C ILE A 38 -4.90 -3.06 -9.18
N LEU A 39 -6.14 -2.55 -9.10
CA LEU A 39 -6.45 -1.23 -8.52
C LEU A 39 -5.81 -0.01 -9.19
N LEU A 40 -5.05 -0.20 -10.26
CA LEU A 40 -4.53 0.84 -11.13
C LEU A 40 -5.09 0.63 -12.53
N GLU A 41 -5.31 1.72 -13.26
CA GLU A 41 -5.51 1.67 -14.71
C GLU A 41 -4.17 1.39 -15.43
N PRO A 42 -4.20 0.90 -16.69
CA PRO A 42 -2.99 0.80 -17.49
C PRO A 42 -2.27 2.16 -17.54
N GLU A 43 -0.94 2.14 -17.43
CA GLU A 43 -0.09 3.34 -17.47
C GLU A 43 -0.42 4.37 -16.36
N GLU A 44 -1.13 3.95 -15.31
CA GLU A 44 -1.49 4.81 -14.18
C GLU A 44 -0.39 4.84 -13.12
N TRP A 45 -0.12 6.05 -12.64
CA TRP A 45 0.85 6.36 -11.61
C TRP A 45 0.18 7.03 -10.41
N ILE A 46 0.71 6.75 -9.22
CA ILE A 46 0.40 7.48 -7.99
C ILE A 46 1.69 8.06 -7.42
N PHE A 47 1.69 9.36 -7.21
CA PHE A 47 2.83 10.11 -6.68
C PHE A 47 2.50 10.70 -5.31
N GLY A 48 3.46 10.67 -4.39
CA GLY A 48 3.24 11.17 -3.04
C GLY A 48 4.51 11.45 -2.26
N ASN A 49 4.37 12.25 -1.20
CA ASN A 49 5.47 12.59 -0.30
C ASN A 49 5.43 11.80 1.03
N ASP A 50 4.32 11.10 1.29
CA ASP A 50 4.08 10.23 2.43
C ASP A 50 3.62 8.85 1.94
N ILE A 51 4.29 7.79 2.40
CA ILE A 51 4.03 6.43 1.93
C ILE A 51 2.67 5.90 2.39
N HIS A 52 2.20 6.26 3.59
CA HIS A 52 0.90 5.80 4.07
C HIS A 52 -0.25 6.48 3.31
N LEU A 53 -0.10 7.77 2.99
CA LEU A 53 -1.06 8.45 2.11
C LEU A 53 -1.06 7.86 0.71
N LEU A 54 0.11 7.53 0.16
CA LEU A 54 0.22 6.89 -1.15
C LEU A 54 -0.49 5.53 -1.18
N LEU A 55 -0.29 4.70 -0.15
CA LEU A 55 -0.95 3.40 -0.02
C LEU A 55 -2.47 3.53 0.18
N LYS A 56 -2.92 4.55 0.92
CA LYS A 56 -4.35 4.87 1.02
C LYS A 56 -4.93 5.26 -0.33
N GLU A 57 -4.22 6.06 -1.11
CA GLU A 57 -4.67 6.46 -2.45
C GLU A 57 -4.73 5.28 -3.42
N LEU A 58 -3.77 4.34 -3.34
CA LEU A 58 -3.81 3.09 -4.11
C LEU A 58 -5.11 2.31 -3.86
N MET A 59 -5.47 2.15 -2.59
CA MET A 59 -6.69 1.46 -2.18
C MET A 59 -7.95 2.29 -2.46
N GLN A 60 -7.82 3.59 -2.78
CA GLN A 60 -8.92 4.56 -2.80
C GLN A 60 -9.63 4.62 -1.44
N PHE A 61 -8.84 4.59 -0.36
CA PHE A 61 -9.30 4.41 1.02
C PHE A 61 -10.34 5.46 1.42
N ASP A 62 -10.05 6.73 1.17
CA ASP A 62 -10.94 7.84 1.53
C ASP A 62 -12.16 7.91 0.58
N GLN A 63 -11.95 7.71 -0.71
CA GLN A 63 -13.00 7.72 -1.74
C GLN A 63 -14.04 6.63 -1.49
N LYS A 64 -13.60 5.43 -1.11
CA LYS A 64 -14.46 4.29 -0.75
C LYS A 64 -14.92 4.31 0.72
N LYS A 65 -14.55 5.33 1.50
CA LYS A 65 -14.88 5.46 2.93
C LYS A 65 -14.54 4.19 3.71
N MET A 66 -13.35 3.66 3.46
CA MET A 66 -12.86 2.49 4.17
C MET A 66 -12.54 2.85 5.62
N ALA A 67 -12.63 1.85 6.49
CA ALA A 67 -12.25 2.00 7.87
C ALA A 67 -11.79 0.66 8.45
N PHE A 68 -10.79 0.74 9.35
CA PHE A 68 -10.50 -0.36 10.25
C PHE A 68 -11.63 -0.46 11.28
N VAL A 69 -12.34 -1.58 11.26
CA VAL A 69 -13.46 -1.88 12.14
C VAL A 69 -13.21 -3.21 12.85
N GLU A 70 -13.75 -3.33 14.05
CA GLU A 70 -13.76 -4.62 14.74
C GLU A 70 -14.63 -5.58 13.93
N SER A 71 -14.05 -6.71 13.58
CA SER A 71 -14.78 -7.82 13.01
C SER A 71 -15.42 -8.60 14.16
N PRO A 72 -16.74 -8.82 14.16
CA PRO A 72 -17.42 -9.59 15.19
C PRO A 72 -17.11 -11.08 15.03
N PHE A 73 -15.86 -11.48 15.27
CA PHE A 73 -15.53 -12.85 15.59
C PHE A 73 -15.82 -13.01 17.07
N ASN A 74 -16.88 -13.76 17.42
CA ASN A 74 -17.20 -14.01 18.83
C ASN A 74 -16.00 -14.71 19.49
N PRO A 75 -15.20 -14.03 20.33
CA PRO A 75 -13.97 -14.59 20.87
C PRO A 75 -14.26 -15.72 21.88
N LYS A 76 -15.53 -15.88 22.29
CA LYS A 76 -16.00 -16.94 23.18
C LYS A 76 -16.51 -18.16 22.43
N ASN A 77 -16.76 -18.07 21.13
CA ASN A 77 -17.29 -19.19 20.35
C ASN A 77 -16.16 -20.03 19.74
N LYS A 78 -15.70 -21.04 20.49
CA LYS A 78 -14.68 -22.00 20.05
C LYS A 78 -15.20 -23.06 19.06
N ASN A 79 -16.51 -23.08 18.77
CA ASN A 79 -17.12 -24.08 17.89
C ASN A 79 -17.01 -23.73 16.40
N ILE A 80 -16.63 -22.50 16.08
CA ILE A 80 -16.36 -22.09 14.71
C ILE A 80 -14.86 -22.29 14.48
N LEU A 81 -14.51 -23.07 13.45
CA LEU A 81 -13.13 -23.23 12.99
C LEU A 81 -12.56 -21.83 12.70
N ARG A 82 -11.77 -21.31 13.64
CA ARG A 82 -11.03 -20.08 13.47
C ARG A 82 -9.71 -20.46 12.78
N PRO A 83 -9.39 -19.92 11.61
CA PRO A 83 -8.02 -19.93 11.15
C PRO A 83 -7.21 -19.15 12.19
N ASP A 84 -6.22 -19.79 12.81
CA ASP A 84 -5.43 -19.22 13.92
C ASP A 84 -4.74 -17.89 13.54
N ASP A 85 -4.63 -17.65 12.24
CA ASP A 85 -3.98 -16.50 11.64
C ASP A 85 -4.87 -15.26 11.49
N LEU A 86 -6.15 -15.30 11.88
CA LEU A 86 -7.05 -14.13 11.77
C LEU A 86 -7.09 -13.25 13.03
N SER A 87 -7.04 -11.94 12.81
CA SER A 87 -7.18 -10.92 13.83
C SER A 87 -8.66 -10.53 14.10
N PRO A 88 -8.94 -9.79 15.19
CA PRO A 88 -10.27 -9.24 15.43
C PRO A 88 -10.59 -7.99 14.59
N TRP A 89 -9.73 -7.61 13.64
CA TRP A 89 -9.90 -6.41 12.81
C TRP A 89 -10.17 -6.77 11.36
N LYS A 90 -10.93 -5.91 10.69
CA LYS A 90 -11.12 -5.94 9.23
C LYS A 90 -11.18 -4.53 8.66
N ILE A 91 -11.00 -4.42 7.35
CA ILE A 91 -11.20 -3.18 6.59
C ILE A 91 -12.60 -3.22 5.97
N SER A 92 -13.45 -2.24 6.26
CA SER A 92 -14.74 -2.09 5.59
C SER A 92 -14.57 -1.59 4.15
N HIS A 93 -15.49 -1.98 3.25
CA HIS A 93 -15.45 -1.63 1.81
C HIS A 93 -14.12 -1.99 1.14
N PHE A 94 -13.54 -3.12 1.55
CA PHE A 94 -12.27 -3.61 1.02
C PHE A 94 -12.32 -3.80 -0.50
N PRO A 95 -11.25 -3.49 -1.26
CA PRO A 95 -11.25 -3.68 -2.70
C PRO A 95 -11.37 -5.16 -3.09
N GLU A 96 -12.43 -5.52 -3.79
CA GLU A 96 -12.65 -6.89 -4.27
C GLU A 96 -11.50 -7.40 -5.15
N GLN A 97 -10.82 -6.51 -5.88
CA GLN A 97 -9.68 -6.87 -6.72
C GLN A 97 -8.50 -7.46 -5.91
N TRP A 98 -8.41 -7.16 -4.61
CA TRP A 98 -7.40 -7.73 -3.72
C TRP A 98 -7.80 -9.07 -3.11
N ASN A 99 -9.04 -9.55 -3.31
CA ASN A 99 -9.45 -10.87 -2.83
C ASN A 99 -8.67 -12.04 -3.47
N ARG A 100 -8.03 -11.82 -4.62
CA ARG A 100 -7.16 -12.81 -5.29
C ARG A 100 -5.68 -12.68 -4.93
N VAL A 101 -5.32 -11.63 -4.18
CA VAL A 101 -3.92 -11.30 -3.89
C VAL A 101 -3.50 -12.03 -2.62
N VAL A 102 -2.31 -12.65 -2.67
CA VAL A 102 -1.70 -13.28 -1.50
C VAL A 102 -0.90 -12.22 -0.75
N CYS A 103 -1.33 -11.89 0.47
CA CYS A 103 -0.66 -10.91 1.33
C CYS A 103 -0.65 -11.40 2.77
N ASP A 104 0.46 -11.22 3.46
CA ASP A 104 0.55 -11.63 4.87
C ASP A 104 -0.23 -10.70 5.80
N ALA A 105 -0.70 -9.54 5.33
CA ALA A 105 -1.41 -8.55 6.13
C ALA A 105 -2.93 -8.76 6.18
N PHE A 106 -3.51 -9.37 5.14
CA PHE A 106 -4.95 -9.55 5.02
C PHE A 106 -5.30 -10.84 4.29
N VAL A 107 -6.51 -11.33 4.52
CA VAL A 107 -7.15 -12.38 3.72
C VAL A 107 -8.31 -11.78 2.91
N PRO A 108 -8.93 -12.54 1.99
CA PRO A 108 -10.09 -12.06 1.23
C PRO A 108 -11.17 -11.45 2.14
N GLU A 109 -11.95 -10.51 1.59
CA GLU A 109 -12.91 -9.68 2.31
C GLU A 109 -12.29 -8.68 3.31
N GLY A 110 -10.96 -8.52 3.29
CA GLY A 110 -10.27 -7.49 4.06
C GLY A 110 -10.12 -7.81 5.56
N HIS A 111 -10.26 -9.07 5.96
CA HIS A 111 -9.93 -9.49 7.32
C HIS A 111 -8.42 -9.44 7.53
N LEU A 112 -7.99 -8.78 8.62
CA LEU A 112 -6.56 -8.65 8.89
C LEU A 112 -6.02 -9.89 9.58
N THR A 113 -4.76 -10.20 9.33
CA THR A 113 -4.08 -11.35 9.92
C THR A 113 -3.45 -11.03 11.28
N CYS A 114 -3.05 -12.07 12.00
CA CYS A 114 -2.26 -11.96 13.22
C CYS A 114 -0.89 -11.29 13.00
N SER A 115 -0.35 -11.31 11.77
CA SER A 115 0.88 -10.58 11.41
C SER A 115 0.74 -9.08 11.67
N VAL A 116 -0.41 -8.49 11.31
CA VAL A 116 -0.71 -7.08 11.61
C VAL A 116 -0.74 -6.81 13.11
N MET A 117 -1.35 -7.72 13.88
CA MET A 117 -1.43 -7.59 15.34
C MET A 117 -0.05 -7.68 16.00
N ASN A 118 0.81 -8.57 15.53
CA ASN A 118 2.16 -8.72 16.02
C ASN A 118 3.00 -7.47 15.71
N ALA A 119 2.91 -6.94 14.49
CA ALA A 119 3.57 -5.69 14.11
C ALA A 119 3.05 -4.49 14.93
N ALA A 120 1.74 -4.38 15.16
CA ALA A 120 1.15 -3.32 15.97
C ALA A 120 1.64 -3.34 17.42
N ARG A 121 1.78 -4.53 18.03
CA ARG A 121 2.33 -4.68 19.38
C ARG A 121 3.80 -4.27 19.47
N ILE A 122 4.58 -4.47 18.41
CA ILE A 122 5.98 -4.03 18.37
C ILE A 122 6.05 -2.50 18.36
N LEU A 123 5.19 -1.84 17.58
CA LEU A 123 5.08 -0.38 17.55
C LEU A 123 4.66 0.20 18.92
N GLU A 124 3.78 -0.47 19.66
CA GLU A 124 3.39 -0.02 21.01
C GLU A 124 4.52 -0.13 22.04
N LYS A 125 5.36 -1.16 21.91
CA LYS A 125 6.51 -1.37 22.80
C LYS A 125 7.62 -0.34 22.59
N SER A 126 7.76 0.21 21.39
CA SER A 126 8.74 1.29 21.16
C SER A 126 8.29 2.63 21.73
N ASP A 127 6.98 2.83 21.93
CA ASP A 127 6.41 4.12 22.35
C ASP A 127 6.08 4.19 23.86
N ARG A 128 6.09 3.08 24.62
CA ARG A 128 5.72 3.05 26.06
C ARG A 128 6.53 2.07 26.93
N SER A 129 6.65 2.39 28.22
CA SER A 129 7.20 1.53 29.28
C SER A 129 6.34 0.29 29.56
N THR A 130 7.00 -0.76 30.07
CA THR A 130 6.74 -2.21 30.03
C THR A 130 5.42 -2.81 30.55
N ASP A 131 4.39 -2.06 30.95
CA ASP A 131 3.28 -2.63 31.75
C ASP A 131 1.95 -2.88 31.00
N SER A 132 1.85 -2.62 29.70
CA SER A 132 0.59 -2.77 28.94
C SER A 132 0.52 -4.02 28.05
N GLN A 133 1.00 -5.18 28.52
CA GLN A 133 1.06 -6.40 27.69
C GLN A 133 -0.29 -7.12 27.47
N LYS A 134 -1.37 -6.71 28.16
CA LYS A 134 -2.65 -7.45 28.14
C LYS A 134 -3.74 -6.84 27.26
N GLU A 135 -3.61 -5.59 26.83
CA GLU A 135 -4.63 -4.94 26.01
C GLU A 135 -4.36 -5.18 24.52
N PRO A 136 -5.41 -5.36 23.70
CA PRO A 136 -5.25 -5.41 22.24
C PRO A 136 -4.74 -4.05 21.73
N PRO A 137 -3.88 -4.04 20.69
CA PRO A 137 -3.36 -2.80 20.16
C PRO A 137 -4.48 -1.89 19.65
N GLY A 138 -4.30 -0.58 19.87
CA GLY A 138 -5.28 0.42 19.46
C GLY A 138 -5.42 0.52 17.93
N LYS A 139 -6.59 0.98 17.45
CA LYS A 139 -6.90 1.13 16.02
C LYS A 139 -5.79 1.82 15.20
N GLN A 140 -5.23 2.90 15.75
CA GLN A 140 -4.17 3.67 15.07
C GLN A 140 -2.90 2.84 14.85
N ASN A 141 -2.53 1.99 15.82
CA ASN A 141 -1.35 1.12 15.71
C ASN A 141 -1.61 -0.04 14.75
N VAL A 142 -2.84 -0.57 14.73
CA VAL A 142 -3.27 -1.58 13.75
C VAL A 142 -3.20 -1.02 12.32
N GLU A 143 -3.73 0.18 12.11
CA GLU A 143 -3.68 0.86 10.80
C GLU A 143 -2.23 1.12 10.35
N LYS A 144 -1.39 1.66 11.24
CA LYS A 144 0.02 1.92 10.94
C LYS A 144 0.78 0.62 10.62
N ALA A 145 0.54 -0.43 11.40
CA ALA A 145 1.14 -1.74 11.18
C ALA A 145 0.71 -2.37 9.85
N PHE A 146 -0.58 -2.24 9.50
CA PHE A 146 -1.11 -2.71 8.23
C PHE A 146 -0.39 -2.06 7.05
N PHE A 147 -0.28 -0.73 7.03
CA PHE A 147 0.37 -0.02 5.92
C PHE A 147 1.87 -0.31 5.83
N ASN A 148 2.57 -0.48 6.96
CA ASN A 148 3.97 -0.92 6.94
C ASN A 148 4.15 -2.31 6.34
N LEU A 149 3.25 -3.25 6.67
CA LEU A 149 3.30 -4.60 6.09
C LEU A 149 2.92 -4.59 4.61
N LEU A 150 1.95 -3.75 4.23
CA LEU A 150 1.52 -3.60 2.84
C LEU A 150 2.66 -3.04 1.98
N GLU A 151 3.38 -2.01 2.44
CA GLU A 151 4.56 -1.46 1.77
C GLU A 151 5.56 -2.57 1.42
N ALA A 152 5.88 -3.44 2.38
CA ALA A 152 6.82 -4.55 2.19
C ALA A 152 6.31 -5.66 1.25
N HIS A 153 5.02 -5.67 0.91
CA HIS A 153 4.41 -6.67 0.04
C HIS A 153 4.04 -6.14 -1.34
N LEU A 154 4.13 -4.83 -1.59
CA LEU A 154 3.71 -4.21 -2.86
C LEU A 154 4.29 -4.90 -4.10
N GLU A 155 5.59 -5.20 -4.10
CA GLU A 155 6.25 -5.88 -5.22
C GLU A 155 5.66 -7.26 -5.49
N LYS A 156 5.41 -8.05 -4.43
CA LYS A 156 4.78 -9.37 -4.54
C LYS A 156 3.31 -9.31 -4.99
N MET A 157 2.69 -8.14 -4.83
CA MET A 157 1.31 -7.88 -5.24
C MET A 157 1.21 -7.31 -6.67
N GLY A 158 2.34 -7.20 -7.39
CA GLY A 158 2.39 -6.72 -8.77
C GLY A 158 2.49 -5.20 -8.90
N TYR A 159 2.97 -4.51 -7.87
CA TYR A 159 3.24 -3.07 -7.91
C TYR A 159 4.73 -2.76 -7.92
N LEU A 160 5.12 -1.68 -8.57
CA LEU A 160 6.46 -1.11 -8.49
C LEU A 160 6.41 0.17 -7.67
N LEU A 161 7.12 0.19 -6.54
CA LEU A 161 7.29 1.38 -5.71
C LEU A 161 8.71 1.94 -5.89
N LEU A 162 8.81 3.10 -6.53
CA LEU A 162 10.05 3.85 -6.64
C LEU A 162 10.23 4.71 -5.38
N THR A 163 11.30 4.42 -4.64
CA THR A 163 11.66 5.11 -3.40
C THR A 163 12.95 5.95 -3.58
N PRO A 164 13.26 6.86 -2.64
CA PRO A 164 14.54 7.56 -2.68
C PRO A 164 15.72 6.62 -2.43
N LEU A 165 16.78 6.74 -3.25
CA LEU A 165 18.02 5.98 -3.08
C LEU A 165 19.15 6.85 -2.50
N GLY A 166 19.94 6.25 -1.61
CA GLY A 166 21.10 6.90 -0.99
C GLY A 166 20.72 8.20 -0.26
N ASN A 167 21.33 9.31 -0.67
CA ASN A 167 21.08 10.64 -0.10
C ASN A 167 19.99 11.44 -0.84
N SER A 168 19.31 10.84 -1.83
CA SER A 168 18.22 11.51 -2.55
C SER A 168 17.03 11.72 -1.63
N LYS A 169 16.32 12.84 -1.82
CA LYS A 169 15.03 13.11 -1.16
C LYS A 169 13.83 12.62 -1.97
N TYR A 170 14.05 12.24 -3.23
CA TYR A 170 13.02 11.98 -4.22
C TYR A 170 13.17 10.59 -4.83
N ALA A 171 12.07 10.05 -5.35
CA ALA A 171 12.02 8.74 -5.98
C ALA A 171 13.09 8.58 -7.07
N SER A 172 13.78 7.44 -7.07
CA SER A 172 14.77 7.13 -8.10
C SER A 172 14.07 6.63 -9.36
N THR A 173 13.72 7.55 -10.26
CA THR A 173 13.01 7.22 -11.51
C THR A 173 13.93 6.93 -12.68
N LYS A 174 15.21 7.30 -12.60
CA LYS A 174 16.12 7.30 -13.76
C LYS A 174 16.23 5.94 -14.45
N ASP A 175 16.49 4.89 -13.70
CA ASP A 175 16.73 3.55 -14.29
C ASP A 175 15.45 3.01 -14.93
N TYR A 176 14.30 3.22 -14.29
CA TYR A 176 13.00 2.86 -14.85
C TYR A 176 12.69 3.61 -16.15
N LEU A 177 12.99 4.92 -16.20
CA LEU A 177 12.74 5.71 -17.41
C LEU A 177 13.65 5.31 -18.58
N LEU A 178 14.85 4.80 -18.31
CA LEU A 178 15.76 4.30 -19.34
C LEU A 178 15.27 2.97 -19.94
N GLU A 179 14.74 2.07 -19.10
CA GLU A 179 14.11 0.83 -19.56
C GLU A 179 12.89 1.13 -20.43
N TRP A 180 12.02 2.03 -19.96
CA TRP A 180 10.83 2.43 -20.71
C TRP A 180 11.17 3.11 -22.05
N GLU A 181 12.21 3.95 -22.11
CA GLU A 181 12.68 4.54 -23.37
C GLU A 181 13.11 3.47 -24.40
N ALA A 182 13.80 2.42 -23.93
CA ALA A 182 14.21 1.32 -24.79
C ALA A 182 12.99 0.55 -25.32
N ASP A 183 12.02 0.25 -24.45
CA ASP A 183 10.80 -0.46 -24.82
C ASP A 183 9.97 0.30 -25.86
N GLU A 184 9.81 1.63 -25.70
CA GLU A 184 9.12 2.46 -26.69
C GLU A 184 9.85 2.50 -28.04
N GLY A 185 11.18 2.52 -28.02
CA GLY A 185 12.01 2.45 -29.22
C GLY A 185 11.88 1.13 -29.97
N GLU A 186 11.87 0.00 -29.26
CA GLU A 186 11.64 -1.33 -29.85
C GLU A 186 10.22 -1.46 -30.42
N ALA A 187 9.23 -0.88 -29.74
CA ALA A 187 7.85 -0.86 -30.19
C ALA A 187 7.57 0.12 -31.36
N SER A 188 8.57 0.90 -31.80
CA SER A 188 8.42 1.96 -32.81
C SER A 188 7.38 3.03 -32.44
N LEU A 189 7.31 3.38 -31.15
CA LEU A 189 6.38 4.37 -30.58
C LEU A 189 7.02 5.76 -30.37
N LEU A 190 8.34 5.89 -30.63
CA LEU A 190 9.13 7.13 -30.54
C LEU A 190 9.14 7.94 -31.84
#